data_AF-A0A350LTC7-F1
#
_entry.id   AF-A0A350LTC7-F1
#
_cell.length_a   1.000
_cell.length_b   1.000
_cell.length_c   1.000
_cell.angle_alpha   90.00
_cell.angle_beta   90.00
_cell.angle_gamma   90.00
#
_symmetry.space_group_name_H-M   'P 1'
#
loop_
_entity.id
_entity.type
_entity.pdbx_description
1 polymer ?
#
loop_
_entity_poly.entity_id
_entity_poly.type
_entity_poly.pdbx_seq_one_letter_code
_entity_poly.pdbx_strand_id
1 'polypeptide(L)'
;MSEASGLEGSAFGVESLASGDFSTAIGGVSTASGNNSTALGHESEASGDGATALGGSSIASGLQSTAAGEFSSASGLQSTATGQFSTASGDFSTAT
;
A
#
# COMPACT_ATOMS: atom_id res chain seq x y z
N MET A 1 16.61 9.50 1.19
CA MET A 1 16.23 9.83 2.59
C MET A 1 14.82 9.31 2.84
N SER A 2 14.48 8.83 4.03
CA SER A 2 13.08 8.50 4.38
C SER A 2 12.34 9.78 4.78
N GLU A 3 11.04 9.86 4.46
CA GLU A 3 10.19 10.99 4.79
C GLU A 3 8.86 10.50 5.37
N ALA A 4 8.50 11.01 6.55
CA ALA A 4 7.16 10.85 7.13
C ALA A 4 6.56 12.24 7.31
N SER A 5 5.70 12.65 6.39
CA SER A 5 5.08 13.99 6.36
C SER A 5 3.61 14.01 6.83
N GLY A 6 2.96 12.85 6.91
CA GLY A 6 1.64 12.71 7.52
C GLY A 6 1.66 12.79 9.05
N LEU A 7 0.55 13.22 9.66
CA LEU A 7 0.39 13.23 11.12
C LEU A 7 0.57 11.81 11.67
N GLU A 8 1.47 11.62 12.64
CA GLU A 8 1.78 10.28 13.20
C GLU A 8 2.23 9.24 12.15
N GLY A 9 2.72 9.70 10.99
CA GLY A 9 3.28 8.83 9.95
C GLY A 9 4.63 8.23 10.34
N SER A 10 4.96 7.07 9.77
CA SER A 10 6.24 6.38 10.00
C SER A 10 6.85 5.88 8.69
N ALA A 11 8.09 6.26 8.40
CA ALA A 11 8.79 5.88 7.17
C ALA A 11 10.16 5.27 7.45
N PHE A 12 10.40 4.05 6.95
CA PHE A 12 11.61 3.28 7.17
C PHE A 12 12.16 2.70 5.86
N GLY A 13 13.25 3.27 5.35
CA GLY A 13 13.90 2.82 4.11
C GLY A 13 14.37 3.99 3.25
N VAL A 14 15.34 3.74 2.38
CA VAL A 14 15.82 4.77 1.43
C VAL A 14 14.65 5.19 0.54
N GLU A 15 14.28 6.48 0.56
CA GLU A 15 13.19 7.04 -0.26
C GLU A 15 11.81 6.46 0.07
N SER A 16 11.65 5.89 1.28
CA SER A 16 10.32 5.60 1.82
C SER A 16 9.57 6.91 2.11
N LEU A 17 8.27 6.93 1.82
CA LEU A 17 7.38 8.07 2.00
C LEU A 17 6.09 7.65 2.72
N ALA A 18 5.88 8.17 3.92
CA ALA A 18 4.62 8.08 4.65
C ALA A 18 3.96 9.47 4.71
N SER A 19 3.14 9.79 3.70
CA SER A 19 2.53 11.12 3.55
C SER A 19 1.06 11.20 4.00
N GLY A 20 0.38 10.05 4.14
CA GLY A 20 -0.96 9.99 4.73
C GLY A 20 -0.92 10.08 6.26
N ASP A 21 -1.98 10.60 6.87
CA ASP A 21 -2.10 10.62 8.34
C ASP A 21 -2.18 9.19 8.88
N PHE A 22 -1.48 8.90 9.97
CA PHE A 22 -1.37 7.57 10.59
C PHE A 22 -0.82 6.49 9.63
N SER A 23 -0.13 6.87 8.55
CA SER A 23 0.37 5.92 7.56
C SER A 23 1.72 5.33 7.93
N THR A 24 2.03 4.15 7.38
CA THR A 24 3.30 3.45 7.61
C THR A 24 3.90 3.00 6.29
N ALA A 25 5.13 3.42 5.98
CA ALA A 25 5.90 2.99 4.82
C ALA A 25 7.19 2.30 5.26
N ILE A 26 7.38 1.03 4.91
CA ILE A 26 8.56 0.23 5.26
C ILE A 26 9.10 -0.44 4.00
N GLY A 27 10.33 -0.09 3.60
CA GLY A 27 10.99 -0.58 2.40
C GLY A 27 11.57 0.57 1.56
N GLY A 28 12.59 0.28 0.76
CA GLY A 28 13.12 1.29 -0.17
C GLY A 28 12.05 1.70 -1.18
N VAL A 29 11.87 3.00 -1.40
CA VAL A 29 10.87 3.54 -2.36
C VAL A 29 9.42 3.16 -2.01
N SER A 30 9.14 2.68 -0.78
CA SER A 30 7.77 2.39 -0.34
C SER A 30 6.98 3.68 -0.14
N THR A 31 5.71 3.71 -0.55
CA THR A 31 4.85 4.90 -0.47
C THR A 31 3.52 4.57 0.19
N ALA A 32 3.23 5.19 1.33
CA ALA A 32 1.96 5.11 2.04
C ALA A 32 1.31 6.50 2.08
N SER A 33 0.52 6.82 1.05
CA SER A 33 -0.06 8.16 0.83
C SER A 33 -1.54 8.28 1.21
N GLY A 34 -2.25 7.15 1.38
CA GLY A 34 -3.59 7.17 1.96
C GLY A 34 -3.57 7.37 3.48
N ASN A 35 -4.62 7.96 4.05
CA ASN A 35 -4.77 8.02 5.51
C ASN A 35 -4.96 6.62 6.08
N ASN A 36 -4.36 6.30 7.22
CA ASN A 36 -4.35 4.97 7.82
C ASN A 36 -3.80 3.87 6.89
N SER A 37 -3.04 4.23 5.84
CA SER A 37 -2.50 3.26 4.89
C SER A 37 -1.22 2.59 5.39
N THR A 38 -0.91 1.40 4.88
CA THR A 38 0.33 0.68 5.18
C THR A 38 0.95 0.15 3.89
N ALA A 39 2.19 0.52 3.62
CA ALA A 39 3.01 0.00 2.53
C ALA A 39 4.24 -0.71 3.11
N LEU A 40 4.34 -2.02 2.90
CA LEU A 40 5.43 -2.88 3.39
C LEU A 40 6.05 -3.67 2.23
N GLY A 41 7.24 -3.24 1.78
CA GLY A 41 7.98 -3.84 0.68
C GLY A 41 8.73 -2.79 -0.15
N HIS A 42 9.79 -3.20 -0.83
CA HIS A 42 10.48 -2.34 -1.81
C HIS A 42 9.48 -1.93 -2.92
N GLU A 43 9.35 -0.63 -3.21
CA GLU A 43 8.38 -0.09 -4.18
C GLU A 43 6.90 -0.44 -3.90
N SER A 44 6.54 -0.84 -2.68
CA SER A 44 5.12 -1.00 -2.32
C SER A 44 4.40 0.35 -2.30
N GLU A 45 3.14 0.38 -2.77
CA GLU A 45 2.33 1.59 -2.81
C GLU A 45 0.94 1.34 -2.19
N ALA A 46 0.63 2.07 -1.12
CA ALA A 46 -0.69 2.12 -0.52
C ALA A 46 -1.24 3.56 -0.61
N SER A 47 -2.02 3.82 -1.67
CA SER A 47 -2.54 5.16 -2.01
C SER A 47 -4.02 5.35 -1.68
N GLY A 48 -4.76 4.28 -1.40
CA GLY A 48 -6.13 4.38 -0.88
C GLY A 48 -6.15 4.62 0.64
N ASP A 49 -7.16 5.36 1.13
CA ASP A 49 -7.38 5.49 2.57
C ASP A 49 -7.69 4.13 3.19
N GLY A 50 -7.01 3.78 4.29
CA GLY A 50 -7.08 2.46 4.93
C GLY A 50 -6.51 1.32 4.07
N ALA A 51 -5.84 1.62 2.95
CA ALA A 51 -5.31 0.60 2.06
C ALA A 51 -4.05 -0.06 2.63
N THR A 52 -3.84 -1.33 2.31
CA THR A 52 -2.71 -2.12 2.80
C THR A 52 -2.00 -2.81 1.64
N ALA A 53 -0.75 -2.43 1.35
CA ALA A 53 0.12 -3.03 0.36
C ALA A 53 1.27 -3.79 1.05
N LEU A 54 1.29 -5.12 0.91
CA LEU A 54 2.27 -6.02 1.54
C LEU A 54 2.96 -6.86 0.45
N GLY A 55 4.21 -6.56 0.16
CA GLY A 55 5.00 -7.22 -0.89
C GLY A 55 5.77 -6.23 -1.75
N GLY A 56 6.87 -6.68 -2.36
CA GLY A 56 7.62 -5.87 -3.32
C GLY A 56 6.73 -5.46 -4.50
N SER A 57 6.72 -4.17 -4.84
CA SER A 57 5.93 -3.60 -5.93
C SER A 57 4.42 -3.92 -5.85
N SER A 58 3.89 -4.19 -4.64
CA SER A 58 2.45 -4.35 -4.41
C SER A 58 1.74 -3.00 -4.45
N ILE A 59 0.52 -2.95 -4.99
CA ILE A 59 -0.23 -1.70 -5.20
C ILE A 59 -1.65 -1.84 -4.62
N ALA A 60 -1.95 -1.12 -3.55
CA ALA A 60 -3.28 -0.99 -2.96
C ALA A 60 -3.80 0.44 -3.12
N SER A 61 -4.52 0.71 -4.21
CA SER A 61 -5.00 2.05 -4.58
C SER A 61 -6.50 2.28 -4.34
N GLY A 62 -7.26 1.22 -4.08
CA GLY A 62 -8.67 1.31 -3.70
C GLY A 62 -8.85 1.74 -2.23
N LEU A 63 -9.93 2.47 -1.93
CA LEU A 63 -10.32 2.76 -0.55
C LEU A 63 -10.50 1.44 0.22
N GLN A 64 -9.81 1.29 1.35
CA GLN A 64 -9.80 0.09 2.19
C GLN A 64 -9.39 -1.19 1.44
N SER A 65 -8.61 -1.09 0.36
CA SER A 65 -8.16 -2.25 -0.39
C SER A 65 -6.95 -2.94 0.26
N THR A 66 -6.72 -4.21 -0.07
CA THR A 66 -5.56 -4.97 0.41
C THR A 66 -4.87 -5.66 -0.76
N ALA A 67 -3.60 -5.34 -1.01
CA ALA A 67 -2.73 -6.02 -1.98
C ALA A 67 -1.60 -6.72 -1.21
N ALA A 68 -1.70 -8.02 -1.02
CA ALA A 68 -0.77 -8.83 -0.22
C ALA A 68 -0.07 -9.89 -1.09
N GLY A 69 0.95 -9.48 -1.84
CA GLY A 69 1.73 -10.34 -2.73
C GLY A 69 2.69 -9.50 -3.55
N GLU A 70 3.84 -10.04 -3.94
CA GLU A 70 4.75 -9.35 -4.85
C GLU A 70 4.03 -9.08 -6.19
N PHE A 71 4.07 -7.84 -6.68
CA PHE A 71 3.32 -7.38 -7.86
C PHE A 71 1.78 -7.53 -7.79
N SER A 72 1.20 -7.74 -6.60
CA SER A 72 -0.26 -7.76 -6.45
C SER A 72 -0.87 -6.36 -6.63
N SER A 73 -2.11 -6.28 -7.13
CA SER A 73 -2.82 -5.02 -7.34
C SER A 73 -4.28 -5.11 -6.86
N ALA A 74 -4.67 -4.23 -5.94
CA ALA A 74 -6.02 -4.09 -5.42
C ALA A 74 -6.52 -2.64 -5.62
N SER A 75 -7.24 -2.40 -6.73
CA SER A 75 -7.67 -1.06 -7.15
C SER A 75 -9.17 -0.78 -6.96
N GLY A 76 -9.98 -1.78 -6.63
CA GLY A 76 -11.40 -1.60 -6.34
C GLY A 76 -11.65 -1.16 -4.89
N LEU A 77 -12.80 -0.53 -4.63
CA LEU A 77 -13.25 -0.26 -3.25
C LEU A 77 -13.31 -1.57 -2.47
N GLN A 78 -12.66 -1.64 -1.30
CA GLN A 78 -12.61 -2.84 -0.46
C GLN A 78 -12.15 -4.11 -1.20
N SER A 79 -11.38 -3.99 -2.28
CA SER A 79 -10.89 -5.15 -3.03
C SER A 79 -9.69 -5.80 -2.34
N THR A 80 -9.48 -7.10 -2.58
CA THR A 80 -8.40 -7.88 -1.96
C THR A 80 -7.65 -8.71 -3.00
N ALA A 81 -6.33 -8.55 -3.11
CA ALA A 81 -5.46 -9.29 -4.03
C ALA A 81 -4.30 -9.94 -3.24
N THR A 82 -4.28 -11.26 -3.04
CA THR A 82 -3.32 -11.93 -2.13
C THR A 82 -2.26 -12.82 -2.80
N GLY A 83 -2.29 -12.92 -4.12
CA GLY A 83 -1.33 -13.71 -4.91
C GLY A 83 -0.23 -12.87 -5.53
N GLN A 84 0.90 -13.50 -5.86
CA GLN A 84 1.88 -12.89 -6.75
C GLN A 84 1.20 -12.57 -8.10
N PHE A 85 1.30 -11.33 -8.58
CA PHE A 85 0.60 -10.83 -9.77
C PHE A 85 -0.94 -10.86 -9.72
N SER A 86 -1.56 -11.14 -8.57
CA SER A 86 -3.03 -11.13 -8.45
C SER A 86 -3.58 -9.72 -8.67
N THR A 87 -4.73 -9.62 -9.32
CA THR A 87 -5.37 -8.32 -9.64
C THR A 87 -6.84 -8.35 -9.25
N ALA A 88 -7.22 -7.54 -8.25
CA ALA A 88 -8.59 -7.33 -7.79
C ALA A 88 -9.05 -5.90 -8.13
N SER A 89 -9.62 -5.74 -9.32
CA SER A 89 -10.01 -4.42 -9.87
C SER A 89 -11.48 -4.05 -9.64
N GLY A 90 -12.34 -5.04 -9.35
CA GLY A 90 -13.74 -4.79 -9.02
C GLY A 90 -13.91 -4.35 -7.57
N ASP A 91 -14.91 -3.50 -7.31
CA ASP A 91 -15.35 -3.21 -5.95
C ASP A 91 -15.76 -4.51 -5.25
N PHE A 92 -15.34 -4.67 -4.00
CA PHE A 92 -15.57 -5.85 -3.16
C PHE A 92 -15.03 -7.16 -3.76
N SER A 93 -14.17 -7.09 -4.79
CA SER A 93 -13.64 -8.29 -5.45
C SER A 93 -12.47 -8.90 -4.67
N THR A 94 -12.25 -10.20 -4.87
CA THR A 94 -11.10 -10.92 -4.34
C THR A 94 -10.36 -11.64 -5.47
N ALA A 95 -9.04 -11.53 -5.49
CA ALA A 95 -8.13 -12.25 -6.37
C ALA A 95 -7.01 -12.90 -5.54
N THR A 96 -6.56 -14.08 -5.95
CA THR A 96 -5.59 -14.91 -5.22
C THR A 96 -4.55 -15.48 -6.12
#